data_AF-A0A7S0GJJ3-F1
#
_entry.id   AF-A0A7S0GJJ3-F1
#
_cell.length_a   1.000
_cell.length_b   1.000
_cell.length_c   1.000
_cell.angle_alpha   90.00
_cell.angle_beta   90.00
_cell.angle_gamma   90.00
#
_symmetry.space_group_name_H-M   'P 1'
#
loop_
_entity.id
_entity.type
_entity.pdbx_description
1 polymer ?
#
loop_
_entity_poly.entity_id
_entity_poly.type
_entity_poly.pdbx_seq_one_letter_code
_entity_poly.pdbx_strand_id
1 'polypeptide(L)'
;GNCTSDTTLDKAIILEVQMQFLNILLCVVVVLTQISFYNAFLLAPSHRYRRSTSFQLMSSSEPNAAFASHVVITSAGASIAMAAAEADAAANGWDVTICVCDAGGVPIYVKRNAFAASYEIATGKAKSAALFAKETGLLEDAANVVDGRSRTALLSSPFLLMRGGVPLMVNGICCGAVGVSGVQADQDEQIARAAVAALRNSLPL
;
A
#
# COMPACT_ATOMS: atom_id res chain seq x y z
N GLY A 1 56.59 -51.98 -4.51
CA GLY A 1 56.00 -51.14 -3.47
C GLY A 1 56.13 -49.70 -3.88
N ASN A 2 55.02 -49.00 -4.09
CA ASN A 2 55.00 -47.55 -3.98
C ASN A 2 53.59 -47.15 -3.59
N CYS A 3 53.44 -46.87 -2.30
CA CYS A 3 52.23 -46.34 -1.69
C CYS A 3 52.37 -44.81 -1.76
N THR A 4 51.72 -44.19 -2.74
CA THR A 4 51.51 -42.74 -2.75
C THR A 4 50.08 -42.51 -2.29
N SER A 5 49.94 -42.46 -0.96
CA SER A 5 48.68 -42.23 -0.26
C SER A 5 48.10 -40.88 -0.64
N ASP A 6 46.86 -40.95 -1.15
CA ASP A 6 45.75 -40.04 -0.96
C ASP A 6 46.00 -38.82 -0.04
N THR A 7 46.41 -37.69 -0.63
CA THR A 7 46.64 -36.41 0.09
C THR A 7 45.67 -35.31 -0.35
N THR A 8 44.79 -35.62 -1.30
CA THR A 8 43.83 -34.67 -1.88
C THR A 8 42.43 -34.82 -1.28
N LEU A 9 41.98 -36.03 -0.93
CA LEU A 9 40.75 -36.23 -0.15
C LEU A 9 40.88 -35.68 1.27
N ASP A 10 42.02 -35.90 1.94
CA ASP A 10 42.25 -35.37 3.29
C ASP A 10 42.18 -33.84 3.35
N LYS A 11 42.69 -33.14 2.32
CA LYS A 11 42.63 -31.67 2.26
C LYS A 11 41.21 -31.15 2.04
N ALA A 12 40.41 -31.84 1.23
CA ALA A 12 39.02 -31.45 0.98
C ALA A 12 38.15 -31.60 2.24
N ILE A 13 38.33 -32.69 2.99
CA ILE A 13 37.63 -32.93 4.26
C ILE A 13 38.04 -31.90 5.32
N ILE A 14 39.32 -31.57 5.40
CA ILE A 14 39.82 -30.53 6.34
C ILE A 14 39.22 -29.15 6.01
N LEU A 15 39.10 -28.80 4.72
CA LEU A 15 38.49 -27.53 4.30
C LEU A 15 36.98 -27.49 4.59
N GLU A 16 36.26 -28.59 4.40
CA GLU A 16 34.82 -28.66 4.67
C GLU A 16 34.52 -28.58 6.18
N VAL A 17 35.32 -29.25 7.00
CA VAL A 17 35.26 -29.14 8.47
C VAL A 17 35.61 -27.71 8.92
N GLN A 18 36.63 -27.07 8.35
CA GLN A 18 36.98 -25.68 8.66
C GLN A 18 35.85 -24.69 8.30
N MET A 19 35.17 -24.91 7.16
CA MET A 19 34.03 -24.08 6.74
C MET A 19 32.82 -24.26 7.68
N GLN A 20 32.56 -25.47 8.17
CA GLN A 20 31.53 -25.71 9.18
C GLN A 20 31.86 -25.03 10.51
N PHE A 21 33.11 -25.09 10.97
CA PHE A 21 33.54 -24.39 12.19
C PHE A 21 33.41 -22.87 12.06
N LEU A 22 33.74 -22.30 10.90
CA LEU A 22 33.62 -20.87 10.66
C LEU A 22 32.15 -20.39 10.67
N ASN A 23 31.24 -21.18 10.10
CA ASN A 23 29.80 -20.88 10.12
C ASN A 23 29.19 -20.98 11.52
N ILE A 24 29.60 -21.96 12.31
CA ILE A 24 29.15 -22.10 13.71
C ILE A 24 29.67 -20.92 14.54
N LEU A 25 30.94 -20.52 14.35
CA LEU A 25 31.52 -19.39 15.05
C LEU A 25 30.82 -18.07 14.68
N LEU A 26 30.52 -17.86 13.39
CA LEU A 26 29.76 -16.70 12.92
C LEU A 26 28.34 -16.68 13.53
N CYS A 27 27.67 -17.83 13.59
CA CYS A 27 26.35 -17.95 14.19
C CYS A 27 26.37 -17.63 15.70
N VAL A 28 27.37 -18.12 16.44
CA VAL A 28 27.53 -17.80 17.86
C VAL A 28 27.81 -16.31 18.09
N VAL A 29 28.63 -15.66 17.26
CA VAL A 29 28.88 -14.21 17.37
C VAL A 29 27.60 -13.40 17.08
N VAL A 30 26.80 -13.79 16.09
CA VAL A 30 25.51 -13.13 15.80
C VAL A 30 24.52 -13.32 16.96
N VAL A 31 24.42 -14.51 17.54
CA VAL A 31 23.53 -14.76 18.69
C VAL A 31 23.98 -14.01 19.94
N LEU A 32 25.29 -13.99 20.22
CA LEU A 32 25.84 -13.26 21.38
C LEU A 32 25.68 -11.73 21.24
N THR A 33 25.79 -11.18 20.03
CA THR A 33 25.53 -9.76 19.79
C THR A 33 24.05 -9.42 19.94
N GLN A 34 23.14 -10.26 19.45
CA GLN A 34 21.69 -10.09 19.64
C GLN A 34 21.29 -10.14 21.13
N ILE A 35 21.86 -11.06 21.92
CA ILE A 35 21.61 -11.16 23.37
C ILE A 35 22.10 -9.91 24.12
N SER A 36 23.28 -9.38 23.74
CA SER A 36 23.82 -8.15 24.34
C SER A 36 22.94 -6.92 24.03
N PHE A 37 22.43 -6.81 22.80
CA PHE A 37 21.47 -5.76 22.42
C PHE A 37 20.15 -5.85 23.20
N TYR A 38 19.64 -7.07 23.43
CA TYR A 38 18.40 -7.26 24.19
C TYR A 38 18.56 -6.88 25.68
N ASN A 39 19.70 -7.22 26.29
CA ASN A 39 19.98 -6.85 27.68
C ASN A 39 20.21 -5.34 27.87
N ALA A 40 20.74 -4.64 26.85
CA ALA A 40 20.88 -3.19 26.90
C ALA A 40 19.53 -2.45 26.83
N PHE A 41 18.53 -3.03 26.16
CA PHE A 41 17.18 -2.45 26.06
C PHE A 41 16.35 -2.65 27.35
N LEU A 42 16.57 -3.74 28.08
CA LEU A 42 15.81 -4.07 29.30
C LEU A 42 16.29 -3.33 30.57
N LEU A 43 17.45 -2.67 30.53
CA LEU A 43 17.99 -1.88 31.65
C LEU A 43 17.83 -0.37 31.47
N ALA A 44 17.07 0.07 30.46
CA ALA A 44 16.79 1.49 30.26
C ALA A 44 15.98 2.05 31.45
N PRO A 45 16.51 3.01 32.23
CA PRO A 45 15.78 3.59 33.34
C PRO A 45 14.53 4.29 32.83
N SER A 46 13.41 4.05 33.51
CA SER A 46 12.13 4.73 33.26
C SER A 46 12.29 6.22 33.53
N HIS A 47 12.68 6.96 32.49
CA HIS A 47 12.69 8.41 32.52
C HIS A 47 11.25 8.88 32.71
N ARG A 48 10.95 9.30 33.94
CA ARG A 48 9.76 10.06 34.30
C ARG A 48 9.64 11.25 33.36
N TYR A 49 8.68 11.15 32.45
CA TYR A 49 8.28 12.24 31.57
C TYR A 49 7.76 13.40 32.43
N ARG A 50 8.61 14.40 32.67
CA ARG A 50 8.26 15.62 33.39
C ARG A 50 7.43 16.50 32.46
N ARG A 51 6.11 16.50 32.66
CA ARG A 51 5.20 17.48 32.05
C ARG A 51 5.61 18.90 32.46
N SER A 52 6.20 19.65 31.53
CA SER A 52 6.24 21.11 31.47
C SER A 52 6.85 21.42 30.10
N THR A 53 6.15 21.96 29.12
CA THR A 53 5.36 23.19 29.15
C THR A 53 4.20 23.08 28.17
N SER A 54 3.19 23.91 28.38
CA SER A 54 2.03 24.13 27.53
C SER A 54 2.42 24.21 26.04
N PHE A 55 2.21 23.13 25.28
CA PHE A 55 2.03 23.25 23.84
C PHE A 55 0.61 23.80 23.67
N GLN A 56 0.50 25.12 23.67
CA GLN A 56 -0.73 25.79 23.29
C GLN A 56 -1.02 25.33 21.85
N LEU A 57 -1.97 24.40 21.72
CA LEU A 57 -2.64 24.16 20.46
C LEU A 57 -3.15 25.52 20.00
N MET A 58 -2.47 26.10 19.01
CA MET A 58 -3.06 27.15 18.20
C MET A 58 -4.25 26.49 17.53
N SER A 59 -5.40 26.59 18.19
CA SER A 59 -6.71 26.38 17.60
C SER A 59 -6.89 27.47 16.56
N SER A 60 -6.25 27.31 15.39
CA SER A 60 -6.64 28.07 14.21
C SER A 60 -7.98 27.49 13.77
N SER A 61 -9.05 28.14 14.17
CA SER A 61 -10.42 27.90 13.69
C SER A 61 -10.62 28.36 12.23
N GLU A 62 -9.60 28.93 11.60
CA GLU A 62 -9.65 29.33 10.20
C GLU A 62 -9.16 28.18 9.31
N PRO A 63 -9.93 27.78 8.28
CA PRO A 63 -9.43 26.84 7.29
C PRO A 63 -8.15 27.43 6.70
N ASN A 64 -7.05 26.68 6.83
CA ASN A 64 -5.74 27.11 6.35
C ASN A 64 -5.86 27.43 4.85
N ALA A 65 -5.81 28.71 4.48
CA ALA A 65 -6.07 29.21 3.12
C ALA A 65 -5.11 28.64 2.05
N ALA A 66 -4.04 27.96 2.47
CA ALA A 66 -3.20 27.14 1.59
C ALA A 66 -3.94 25.94 0.97
N PHE A 67 -5.02 25.49 1.61
CA PHE A 67 -5.93 24.45 1.15
C PHE A 67 -7.27 25.13 0.87
N ALA A 68 -7.44 25.62 -0.36
CA ALA A 68 -8.71 26.18 -0.80
C ALA A 68 -9.88 25.23 -0.49
N SER A 69 -11.06 25.80 -0.27
CA SER A 69 -12.30 25.08 0.07
C SER A 69 -12.81 24.25 -1.12
N HIS A 70 -12.06 23.22 -1.49
CA HIS A 70 -12.51 22.19 -2.39
C HIS A 70 -13.29 21.15 -1.57
N VAL A 71 -14.29 20.53 -2.19
CA VAL A 71 -14.97 19.40 -1.57
C VAL A 71 -13.90 18.32 -1.30
N VAL A 72 -13.79 17.87 -0.05
CA VAL A 72 -12.84 16.82 0.37
C VAL A 72 -13.61 15.65 0.94
N ILE A 73 -13.15 14.43 0.67
CA ILE A 73 -13.69 13.23 1.31
C ILE A 73 -13.37 13.29 2.81
N THR A 74 -14.41 13.43 3.64
CA THR A 74 -14.28 13.31 5.09
C THR A 74 -14.24 11.84 5.51
N SER A 75 -13.84 11.56 6.77
CA SER A 75 -13.92 10.21 7.33
C SER A 75 -15.34 9.62 7.24
N ALA A 76 -16.38 10.44 7.47
CA ALA A 76 -17.77 10.02 7.33
C ALA A 76 -18.12 9.67 5.87
N GLY A 77 -17.71 10.50 4.90
CA GLY A 77 -17.85 10.20 3.48
C GLY A 77 -17.13 8.92 3.09
N ALA A 78 -15.88 8.74 3.52
CA ALA A 78 -15.11 7.52 3.27
C ALA A 78 -15.79 6.26 3.83
N SER A 79 -16.42 6.36 5.00
CA SER A 79 -17.21 5.27 5.57
C SER A 79 -18.46 4.93 4.73
N ILE A 80 -19.15 5.93 4.16
CA ILE A 80 -20.28 5.72 3.24
C ILE A 80 -19.80 4.99 1.98
N ALA A 81 -18.71 5.46 1.38
CA ALA A 81 -18.11 4.84 0.20
C ALA A 81 -17.72 3.38 0.46
N MET A 82 -17.07 3.13 1.61
CA MET A 82 -16.66 1.79 2.03
C MET A 82 -17.87 0.87 2.19
N ALA A 83 -18.92 1.31 2.88
CA ALA A 83 -20.12 0.52 3.08
C ALA A 83 -20.81 0.15 1.76
N ALA A 84 -20.88 1.09 0.82
CA ALA A 84 -21.46 0.83 -0.51
C ALA A 84 -20.62 -0.16 -1.32
N ALA A 85 -19.29 -0.03 -1.30
CA ALA A 85 -18.37 -0.96 -1.95
C ALA A 85 -18.49 -2.38 -1.37
N GLU A 86 -18.51 -2.49 -0.04
CA GLU A 86 -18.68 -3.76 0.65
C GLU A 86 -20.02 -4.42 0.34
N ALA A 87 -21.10 -3.64 0.28
CA ALA A 87 -22.42 -4.16 -0.06
C ALA A 87 -22.47 -4.73 -1.48
N ASP A 88 -21.87 -4.04 -2.46
CA ASP A 88 -21.80 -4.53 -3.84
C ASP A 88 -20.93 -5.80 -3.95
N ALA A 89 -19.77 -5.81 -3.29
CA ALA A 89 -18.91 -6.99 -3.26
C ALA A 89 -19.60 -8.19 -2.58
N ALA A 90 -20.26 -7.96 -1.44
CA ALA A 90 -20.97 -9.00 -0.70
C ALA A 90 -22.16 -9.57 -1.49
N ALA A 91 -22.91 -8.72 -2.21
CA ALA A 91 -24.02 -9.15 -3.05
C ALA A 91 -23.60 -10.11 -4.16
N ASN A 92 -22.35 -10.00 -4.63
CA ASN A 92 -21.79 -10.85 -5.68
C ASN A 92 -20.90 -11.99 -5.13
N GLY A 93 -20.72 -12.09 -3.81
CA GLY A 93 -19.85 -13.08 -3.18
C GLY A 93 -18.37 -12.88 -3.52
N TRP A 94 -17.92 -11.63 -3.65
CA TRP A 94 -16.57 -11.27 -4.05
C TRP A 94 -15.71 -10.85 -2.86
N ASP A 95 -14.57 -11.50 -2.74
CA ASP A 95 -13.52 -11.14 -1.79
C ASP A 95 -12.60 -10.07 -2.39
N VAL A 96 -12.69 -8.85 -1.88
CA VAL A 96 -11.95 -7.69 -2.41
C VAL A 96 -11.25 -6.89 -1.32
N THR A 97 -10.21 -6.16 -1.72
CA THR A 97 -9.62 -5.07 -0.96
C THR A 97 -10.08 -3.75 -1.56
N ILE A 98 -10.61 -2.88 -0.70
CA ILE A 98 -11.17 -1.57 -1.05
C ILE A 98 -10.31 -0.50 -0.39
N CYS A 99 -9.90 0.51 -1.14
CA CYS A 99 -9.17 1.67 -0.68
C CYS A 99 -9.93 2.95 -1.07
N VAL A 100 -10.21 3.82 -0.10
CA VAL A 100 -10.72 5.17 -0.32
C VAL A 100 -9.61 6.15 0.03
N CYS A 101 -9.26 7.07 -0.87
CA CYS A 101 -8.20 8.05 -0.67
C CYS A 101 -8.68 9.49 -0.89
N ASP A 102 -7.93 10.45 -0.35
CA ASP A 102 -8.10 11.88 -0.61
C ASP A 102 -7.63 12.27 -2.02
N ALA A 103 -7.79 13.56 -2.37
CA ALA A 103 -7.34 14.09 -3.67
C ALA A 103 -5.83 13.98 -3.90
N GLY A 104 -5.02 13.87 -2.84
CA GLY A 104 -3.58 13.63 -2.91
C GLY A 104 -3.22 12.16 -3.16
N GLY A 105 -4.22 11.28 -3.21
CA GLY A 105 -4.03 9.83 -3.33
C GLY A 105 -3.53 9.18 -2.05
N VAL A 106 -3.70 9.84 -0.90
CA VAL A 106 -3.37 9.30 0.42
C VAL A 106 -4.57 8.51 0.95
N PRO A 107 -4.41 7.23 1.32
CA PRO A 107 -5.52 6.43 1.84
C PRO A 107 -6.13 7.03 3.12
N ILE A 108 -7.45 7.16 3.11
CA ILE A 108 -8.26 7.48 4.29
C ILE A 108 -8.66 6.16 4.93
N TYR A 109 -9.35 5.30 4.17
CA TYR A 109 -9.81 3.98 4.62
C TYR A 109 -9.28 2.88 3.70
N VAL A 110 -8.87 1.78 4.29
CA VAL A 110 -8.54 0.55 3.55
C VAL A 110 -9.13 -0.64 4.29
N LYS A 111 -9.93 -1.45 3.59
CA LYS A 111 -10.39 -2.75 4.11
C LYS A 111 -9.88 -3.84 3.18
N ARG A 112 -9.25 -4.85 3.76
CA ARG A 112 -8.65 -5.96 3.03
C ARG A 112 -9.45 -7.23 3.30
N ASN A 113 -9.99 -7.84 2.25
CA ASN A 113 -10.62 -9.16 2.32
C ASN A 113 -10.15 -10.10 1.20
N ALA A 114 -9.11 -9.73 0.45
CA ALA A 114 -8.56 -10.52 -0.66
C ALA A 114 -7.10 -10.93 -0.42
N PHE A 115 -6.43 -11.47 -1.46
CA PHE A 115 -5.03 -11.92 -1.42
C PHE A 115 -4.06 -10.82 -0.98
N ALA A 116 -2.89 -11.20 -0.43
CA ALA A 116 -2.01 -10.26 0.29
C ALA A 116 -1.57 -9.01 -0.51
N ALA A 117 -1.30 -9.16 -1.80
CA ALA A 117 -0.86 -8.09 -2.69
C ALA A 117 -1.99 -7.12 -3.11
N SER A 118 -3.26 -7.51 -2.91
CA SER A 118 -4.43 -6.67 -3.27
C SER A 118 -4.43 -5.31 -2.57
N TYR A 119 -3.75 -5.18 -1.42
CA TYR A 119 -3.56 -3.90 -0.74
C TYR A 119 -2.76 -2.89 -1.58
N GLU A 120 -1.59 -3.28 -2.07
CA GLU A 120 -0.74 -2.39 -2.87
C GLU A 120 -1.42 -2.06 -4.19
N ILE A 121 -2.13 -3.04 -4.76
CA ILE A 121 -2.89 -2.86 -5.99
C ILE A 121 -4.05 -1.88 -5.78
N ALA A 122 -4.93 -2.11 -4.81
CA ALA A 122 -6.10 -1.25 -4.56
C ALA A 122 -5.68 0.19 -4.21
N THR A 123 -4.68 0.35 -3.33
CA THR A 123 -4.15 1.68 -2.97
C THR A 123 -3.48 2.37 -4.15
N GLY A 124 -2.73 1.64 -4.98
CA GLY A 124 -2.14 2.12 -6.22
C GLY A 124 -3.17 2.59 -7.25
N LYS A 125 -4.25 1.81 -7.44
CA LYS A 125 -5.37 2.18 -8.33
C LYS A 125 -6.07 3.44 -7.83
N ALA A 126 -6.37 3.52 -6.53
CA ALA A 126 -7.02 4.69 -5.92
C ALA A 126 -6.14 5.95 -6.10
N LYS A 127 -4.85 5.85 -5.76
CA LYS A 127 -3.88 6.95 -5.94
C LYS A 127 -3.78 7.41 -7.38
N SER A 128 -3.70 6.46 -8.33
CA SER A 128 -3.61 6.79 -9.75
C SER A 128 -4.89 7.50 -10.23
N ALA A 129 -6.06 7.00 -9.85
CA ALA A 129 -7.33 7.64 -10.18
C ALA A 129 -7.42 9.08 -9.65
N ALA A 130 -7.00 9.31 -8.39
CA ALA A 130 -7.00 10.64 -7.79
C ALA A 130 -6.04 11.60 -8.50
N LEU A 131 -4.80 11.19 -8.74
CA LEU A 131 -3.76 12.05 -9.31
C LEU A 131 -3.95 12.35 -10.80
N PHE A 132 -4.51 11.41 -11.56
CA PHE A 132 -4.87 11.65 -12.96
C PHE A 132 -6.25 12.29 -13.14
N ALA A 133 -7.06 12.35 -12.08
CA ALA A 133 -8.47 12.72 -12.13
C ALA A 133 -9.24 11.94 -13.22
N LYS A 134 -8.89 10.65 -13.39
CA LYS A 134 -9.44 9.76 -14.43
C LYS A 134 -9.64 8.35 -13.90
N GLU A 135 -10.61 7.65 -14.46
CA GLU A 135 -10.76 6.21 -14.24
C GLU A 135 -9.53 5.49 -14.76
N THR A 136 -8.96 4.61 -13.94
CA THR A 136 -7.78 3.80 -14.30
C THR A 136 -8.05 2.91 -15.51
N GLY A 137 -9.29 2.45 -15.73
CA GLY A 137 -9.66 1.68 -16.93
C GLY A 137 -9.36 2.43 -18.22
N LEU A 138 -9.56 3.76 -18.26
CA LEU A 138 -9.21 4.58 -19.42
C LEU A 138 -7.69 4.68 -19.64
N LEU A 139 -6.91 4.60 -18.56
CA LEU A 139 -5.45 4.61 -18.62
C LEU A 139 -4.91 3.24 -19.06
N GLU A 140 -5.54 2.16 -18.58
CA GLU A 140 -5.27 0.80 -19.03
C GLU A 140 -5.54 0.65 -20.53
N ASP A 141 -6.72 1.06 -21.00
CA ASP A 141 -7.11 0.97 -22.40
C ASP A 141 -6.14 1.76 -23.31
N ALA A 142 -5.62 2.90 -22.83
CA ALA A 142 -4.62 3.68 -23.55
C ALA A 142 -3.22 3.05 -23.56
N ALA A 143 -2.86 2.30 -22.51
CA ALA A 143 -1.58 1.62 -22.38
C ALA A 143 -1.54 0.32 -23.19
N ASN A 144 -2.66 -0.41 -23.22
CA ASN A 144 -2.83 -1.64 -23.96
C ASN A 144 -2.79 -1.41 -25.48
N VAL A 145 -2.56 -2.49 -26.23
CA VAL A 145 -2.54 -2.45 -27.69
C VAL A 145 -3.97 -2.39 -28.21
N VAL A 146 -4.33 -1.28 -28.83
CA VAL A 146 -5.60 -1.06 -29.54
C VAL A 146 -5.27 -0.72 -30.98
N ASP A 147 -5.85 -1.45 -31.93
CA ASP A 147 -5.62 -1.27 -33.37
C ASP A 147 -4.12 -1.25 -33.78
N GLY A 148 -3.31 -2.09 -33.11
CA GLY A 148 -1.86 -2.19 -33.35
C GLY A 148 -1.04 -1.02 -32.79
N ARG A 149 -1.63 -0.12 -32.00
CA ARG A 149 -0.96 0.99 -31.33
C ARG A 149 -1.08 0.84 -29.82
N SER A 150 -0.01 1.16 -29.09
CA SER A 150 0.01 1.14 -27.62
C SER A 150 0.86 2.27 -27.08
N ARG A 151 0.53 2.76 -25.89
CA ARG A 151 1.36 3.73 -25.16
C ARG A 151 2.28 3.01 -24.17
N THR A 152 3.21 2.19 -24.66
CA THR A 152 4.11 1.39 -23.82
C THR A 152 4.94 2.19 -22.81
N ALA A 153 5.21 3.47 -23.08
CA ALA A 153 5.85 4.38 -22.13
C ALA A 153 5.07 4.53 -20.80
N LEU A 154 3.76 4.25 -20.79
CA LEU A 154 2.95 4.24 -19.57
C LEU A 154 3.28 3.05 -18.65
N LEU A 155 3.86 1.97 -19.17
CA LEU A 155 4.26 0.81 -18.37
C LEU A 155 5.47 1.10 -17.46
N SER A 156 6.30 2.09 -17.82
CA SER A 156 7.39 2.60 -16.97
C SER A 156 6.94 3.69 -15.98
N SER A 157 5.64 4.00 -15.95
CA SER A 157 5.10 4.99 -15.04
C SER A 157 5.14 4.46 -13.59
N PRO A 158 5.38 5.31 -12.58
CA PRO A 158 5.29 4.91 -11.17
C PRO A 158 3.83 4.73 -10.69
N PHE A 159 2.85 4.83 -11.59
CA PHE A 159 1.43 4.74 -11.30
C PHE A 159 0.86 3.40 -11.74
N LEU A 160 -0.11 2.89 -10.98
CA LEU A 160 -0.77 1.63 -11.26
C LEU A 160 -2.04 1.90 -12.07
N LEU A 161 -1.97 1.57 -13.35
CA LEU A 161 -2.98 1.95 -14.34
C LEU A 161 -4.07 0.90 -14.55
N MET A 162 -4.01 -0.23 -13.83
CA MET A 162 -5.02 -1.30 -13.95
C MET A 162 -6.40 -0.82 -13.52
N ARG A 163 -7.43 -1.16 -14.30
CA ARG A 163 -8.85 -0.90 -14.06
C ARG A 163 -9.29 -1.33 -12.67
N GLY A 164 -10.15 -0.53 -12.04
CA GLY A 164 -10.61 -0.71 -10.67
C GLY A 164 -10.45 0.52 -9.77
N GLY A 165 -9.80 1.58 -10.25
CA GLY A 165 -9.72 2.90 -9.62
C GLY A 165 -10.64 3.93 -10.30
N VAL A 166 -11.49 4.60 -9.52
CA VAL A 166 -12.50 5.58 -9.97
C VAL A 166 -12.38 6.87 -9.15
N PRO A 167 -12.23 8.05 -9.77
CA PRO A 167 -12.14 9.32 -9.06
C PRO A 167 -13.53 9.86 -8.69
N LEU A 168 -13.61 10.51 -7.52
CA LEU A 168 -14.73 11.37 -7.16
C LEU A 168 -14.50 12.76 -7.76
N MET A 169 -15.20 13.04 -8.86
CA MET A 169 -15.23 14.37 -9.48
C MET A 169 -16.44 15.18 -9.00
N VAL A 170 -16.21 16.39 -8.52
CA VAL A 170 -17.24 17.37 -8.13
C VAL A 170 -16.91 18.71 -8.79
N ASN A 171 -17.83 19.25 -9.60
CA ASN A 171 -17.63 20.50 -10.34
C ASN A 171 -16.32 20.55 -11.16
N GLY A 172 -15.93 19.42 -11.74
CA GLY A 172 -14.69 19.29 -12.51
C GLY A 172 -13.40 19.16 -11.68
N ILE A 173 -13.50 19.13 -10.35
CA ILE A 173 -12.39 19.00 -9.43
C ILE A 173 -12.37 17.59 -8.84
N CYS A 174 -11.19 16.98 -8.77
CA CYS A 174 -11.02 15.68 -8.10
C CYS A 174 -10.93 15.87 -6.59
N CYS A 175 -11.87 15.25 -5.87
CA CYS A 175 -11.99 15.34 -4.41
C CYS A 175 -11.36 14.15 -3.67
N GLY A 176 -10.99 13.11 -4.43
CA GLY A 176 -10.45 11.85 -3.96
C GLY A 176 -10.80 10.71 -4.91
N ALA A 177 -10.56 9.48 -4.51
CA ALA A 177 -10.86 8.32 -5.35
C ALA A 177 -11.12 7.05 -4.52
N VAL A 178 -11.70 6.06 -5.19
CA VAL A 178 -11.84 4.70 -4.68
C VAL A 178 -11.09 3.75 -5.61
N GLY A 179 -10.33 2.83 -5.03
CA GLY A 179 -9.64 1.76 -5.75
C GLY A 179 -9.97 0.41 -5.15
N VAL A 180 -10.22 -0.58 -6.01
CA VAL A 180 -10.62 -1.94 -5.61
C VAL A 180 -9.72 -2.97 -6.30
N SER A 181 -9.36 -4.01 -5.55
CA SER A 181 -8.62 -5.15 -6.08
C SER A 181 -9.00 -6.44 -5.38
N GLY A 182 -9.28 -7.47 -6.16
CA GLY A 182 -9.47 -8.83 -5.64
C GLY A 182 -10.07 -9.78 -6.67
N VAL A 183 -10.77 -9.24 -7.65
CA VAL A 183 -11.53 -10.00 -8.66
C VAL A 183 -11.18 -9.54 -10.08
N GLN A 184 -12.05 -9.79 -11.07
CA GLN A 184 -11.79 -9.37 -12.44
C GLN A 184 -11.79 -7.84 -12.56
N ALA A 185 -11.07 -7.32 -13.55
CA ALA A 185 -10.85 -5.88 -13.72
C ALA A 185 -12.16 -5.07 -13.78
N ASP A 186 -13.16 -5.55 -14.53
CA ASP A 186 -14.47 -4.90 -14.65
C ASP A 186 -15.28 -4.97 -13.36
N GLN A 187 -15.12 -6.04 -12.58
CA GLN A 187 -15.80 -6.24 -11.29
C GLN A 187 -15.20 -5.33 -10.21
N ASP A 188 -13.87 -5.20 -10.18
CA ASP A 188 -13.18 -4.22 -9.33
C ASP A 188 -13.70 -2.79 -9.62
N GLU A 189 -13.82 -2.44 -10.91
CA GLU A 189 -14.32 -1.12 -11.33
C GLU A 189 -15.80 -0.92 -10.99
N GLN A 190 -16.64 -1.94 -11.16
CA GLN A 190 -18.05 -1.89 -10.74
C GLN A 190 -18.18 -1.50 -9.26
N ILE A 191 -17.45 -2.19 -8.39
CA ILE A 191 -17.47 -1.93 -6.94
C ILE A 191 -16.99 -0.50 -6.65
N ALA A 192 -15.91 -0.06 -7.30
CA ALA A 192 -15.39 1.30 -7.15
C ALA A 192 -16.41 2.36 -7.60
N ARG A 193 -17.14 2.11 -8.71
CA ARG A 193 -18.21 3.00 -9.19
C ARG A 193 -19.38 3.05 -8.21
N ALA A 194 -19.78 1.92 -7.61
CA ALA A 194 -20.82 1.89 -6.59
C ALA A 194 -20.45 2.77 -5.37
N ALA A 195 -19.20 2.69 -4.93
CA ALA A 195 -18.67 3.51 -3.84
C ALA A 195 -18.72 5.02 -4.16
N VAL A 196 -18.25 5.41 -5.35
CA VAL A 196 -18.25 6.82 -5.80
C VAL A 196 -19.67 7.34 -6.02
N ALA A 197 -20.59 6.50 -6.49
CA ALA A 197 -22.00 6.85 -6.62
C ALA A 197 -22.64 7.16 -5.25
N ALA A 198 -22.34 6.35 -4.22
CA ALA A 198 -22.81 6.61 -2.86
C ALA A 198 -22.28 7.95 -2.30
N LEU A 199 -21.01 8.29 -2.57
CA LEU A 199 -20.43 9.59 -2.20
C LEU A 199 -21.16 10.75 -2.88
N ARG A 200 -21.41 10.65 -4.19
CA ARG A 200 -22.12 11.70 -4.95
C ARG A 200 -23.52 11.97 -4.41
N ASN A 201 -24.24 10.92 -4.02
CA ASN A 201 -25.58 11.05 -3.45
C ASN A 201 -25.58 11.67 -2.05
N SER A 202 -24.47 11.59 -1.33
CA SER A 202 -24.32 12.16 0.02
C SER A 202 -23.84 13.61 0.03
N LEU A 203 -23.39 14.14 -1.11
CA LEU A 203 -22.94 15.52 -1.23
C LEU A 203 -24.14 16.48 -1.35
N PRO A 204 -24.16 17.58 -0.58
CA PRO A 204 -25.10 18.67 -0.85
C PRO A 204 -24.72 19.30 -2.20
N LEU A 205 -25.58 19.12 -3.21
CA LEU A 205 -25.45 19.73 -4.54
C LEU A 205 -25.62 21.25 -4.48
#